data_AF-A0A952FJ89-F1
#
_entry.id   AF-A0A952FJ89-F1
#
_cell.length_a   1.000
_cell.length_b   1.000
_cell.length_c   1.000
_cell.angle_alpha   90.00
_cell.angle_beta   90.00
_cell.angle_gamma   90.00
#
_symmetry.space_group_name_H-M   'P 1'
#
loop_
_entity.id
_entity.type
_entity.pdbx_description
1 polymer ?
#
loop_
_entity_poly.entity_id
_entity_poly.type
_entity_poly.pdbx_seq_one_letter_code
_entity_poly.pdbx_strand_id
1 'polypeptide(L)'
;MHWTGWALDKLREIVDLDIRTKRATVREQERILRGSEMPDYPLMQSRLSRSVRLSIAMTERIRADHLMRKAKRKESGEQERHRQRREQATDSVIEAVARPDEAGDVERIRSLVRETLVEDEILDVRIDLLSQEDFVREVCRKIGYPPDPAWLPQGWADVEETAIDAVVIAERAPAEGLSQVPDAFAAGRPLPAPPKPDSS
;
A
#
# COMPACT_ATOMS: atom_id res chain seq x y z
N MET A 1 2.38 -15.79 -2.61
CA MET A 1 2.90 -15.73 -1.22
C MET A 1 4.21 -16.50 -0.99
N HIS A 2 4.81 -17.17 -1.99
CA HIS A 2 6.03 -17.96 -1.77
C HIS A 2 7.31 -17.13 -1.58
N TRP A 3 7.41 -15.96 -2.21
CA TRP A 3 8.63 -15.15 -2.17
C TRP A 3 8.93 -14.57 -0.78
N THR A 4 7.91 -14.12 -0.05
CA THR A 4 8.07 -13.53 1.29
C THR A 4 8.49 -14.55 2.33
N GLY A 5 7.98 -15.79 2.24
CA GLY A 5 8.43 -16.90 3.10
C GLY A 5 9.90 -17.24 2.85
N TRP A 6 10.26 -17.41 1.58
CA TRP A 6 11.66 -17.65 1.18
C TRP A 6 12.61 -16.54 1.65
N ALA A 7 12.22 -15.27 1.50
CA ALA A 7 13.03 -14.14 1.93
C ALA A 7 13.25 -14.12 3.45
N LEU A 8 12.21 -14.40 4.24
CA LEU A 8 12.33 -14.50 5.70
C LEU A 8 13.26 -15.64 6.11
N ASP A 9 13.13 -16.80 5.46
CA ASP A 9 14.02 -17.94 5.73
C ASP A 9 15.48 -17.61 5.42
N LYS A 10 15.75 -16.91 4.30
CA LYS A 10 17.11 -16.45 3.98
C LYS A 10 17.66 -15.45 4.99
N LEU A 11 16.83 -14.53 5.48
CA LEU A 11 17.26 -13.60 6.53
C LEU A 11 17.58 -14.32 7.84
N ARG A 12 16.82 -15.34 8.20
CA ARG A 12 17.12 -16.19 9.37
C ARG A 12 18.43 -16.96 9.20
N GLU A 13 18.64 -17.57 8.03
CA GLU A 13 19.91 -18.25 7.70
C GLU A 13 21.12 -17.31 7.85
N ILE A 14 21.00 -16.06 7.38
CA ILE A 14 22.06 -15.05 7.49
C ILE A 14 22.33 -14.68 8.96
N VAL A 15 21.28 -14.47 9.76
CA VAL A 15 21.42 -14.17 11.20
C VAL A 15 22.07 -15.33 11.94
N ASP A 16 21.69 -16.56 11.63
CA ASP A 16 22.27 -17.75 12.23
C ASP A 16 23.75 -17.90 11.86
N LEU A 17 24.10 -17.64 10.61
CA LEU A 17 25.48 -17.64 10.14
C LEU A 17 26.31 -16.55 10.84
N ASP A 18 25.76 -15.36 11.00
CA ASP A 18 26.37 -14.24 11.72
C ASP A 18 26.67 -14.62 13.18
N ILE A 19 25.69 -15.18 13.89
CA ILE A 19 25.85 -15.60 15.29
C ILE A 19 26.94 -16.67 15.43
N ARG A 20 26.99 -17.65 14.50
CA ARG A 20 28.00 -18.72 14.52
C ARG A 20 29.41 -18.23 14.21
N THR A 21 29.54 -17.30 13.26
CA THR A 21 30.84 -16.79 12.80
C THR A 21 31.38 -15.64 13.63
N LYS A 22 30.54 -14.98 14.44
CA LYS A 22 30.91 -13.84 15.31
C LYS A 22 32.19 -14.04 16.12
N ARG A 23 32.39 -15.20 16.75
CA ARG A 23 33.60 -15.47 17.55
C ARG A 23 34.87 -15.63 16.69
N ALA A 24 34.74 -16.04 15.44
CA ALA A 24 35.86 -16.14 14.51
C ALA A 24 36.20 -14.76 13.94
N THR A 25 35.20 -13.98 13.55
CA THR A 25 35.39 -12.62 13.01
C THR A 25 36.01 -11.68 14.04
N VAL A 26 35.58 -11.73 15.29
CA VAL A 26 36.16 -10.89 16.37
C VAL A 26 37.64 -11.21 16.59
N ARG A 27 38.01 -12.50 16.67
CA ARG A 27 39.42 -12.90 16.86
C ARG A 27 40.32 -12.50 15.70
N GLU A 28 39.80 -12.55 14.48
CA GLU A 28 40.56 -12.15 13.29
C GLU A 28 40.74 -10.63 13.25
N GLN A 29 39.70 -9.86 13.59
CA GLN A 29 39.77 -8.41 13.67
C GLN A 29 40.75 -7.93 14.77
N GLU A 30 40.75 -8.58 15.94
CA GLU A 30 41.72 -8.33 17.02
C GLU A 30 43.17 -8.60 16.59
N ARG A 31 43.40 -9.51 15.63
CA ARG A 31 44.74 -9.81 15.09
C ARG A 31 45.19 -8.78 14.05
N ILE A 32 44.30 -8.34 13.17
CA ILE A 32 44.62 -7.44 12.05
C ILE A 32 44.86 -5.99 12.52
N LEU A 33 44.14 -5.50 13.53
CA LEU A 33 44.06 -4.06 13.85
C LEU A 33 44.85 -3.63 15.10
N ARG A 34 45.90 -4.36 15.49
CA ARG A 34 46.72 -4.00 16.67
C ARG A 34 47.28 -2.56 16.56
N GLY A 35 46.76 -1.65 17.40
CA GLY A 35 47.34 -0.32 17.64
C GLY A 35 46.55 0.90 17.13
N SER A 36 45.40 0.71 16.49
CA SER A 36 44.47 1.81 16.13
C SER A 36 43.33 1.89 17.16
N GLU A 37 42.78 3.09 17.42
CA GLU A 37 41.46 3.21 18.05
C GLU A 37 40.48 2.37 17.23
N MET A 38 40.01 1.27 17.81
CA MET A 38 39.17 0.31 17.12
C MET A 38 37.71 0.74 17.29
N PRO A 39 36.92 0.87 16.21
CA PRO A 39 35.48 0.81 16.32
C PRO A 39 35.07 -0.48 17.03
N ASP A 40 34.07 -0.44 17.89
CA ASP A 40 33.54 -1.64 18.56
C ASP A 40 32.73 -2.47 17.55
N TYR A 41 33.43 -3.17 16.66
CA TYR A 41 32.86 -4.10 15.68
C TYR A 41 32.00 -5.19 16.31
N PRO A 42 32.37 -5.81 17.45
CA PRO A 42 31.48 -6.72 18.17
C PRO A 42 30.12 -6.09 18.50
N LEU A 43 30.11 -4.84 18.96
CA LEU A 43 28.88 -4.11 19.25
C LEU A 43 28.10 -3.76 17.98
N MET A 44 28.76 -3.27 16.93
CA MET A 44 28.11 -2.97 15.65
C MET A 44 27.46 -4.20 15.02
N GLN A 45 28.17 -5.34 14.99
CA GLN A 45 27.65 -6.62 14.52
C GLN A 45 26.46 -7.09 15.37
N SER A 46 26.54 -6.94 16.70
CA SER A 46 25.43 -7.25 17.61
C SER A 46 24.19 -6.39 17.33
N ARG A 47 24.38 -5.09 17.07
CA ARG A 47 23.31 -4.15 16.73
C ARG A 47 22.67 -4.50 15.39
N LEU A 48 23.46 -4.84 14.39
CA LEU A 48 22.97 -5.28 13.07
C LEU A 48 22.15 -6.56 13.20
N SER A 49 22.68 -7.60 13.84
CA SER A 49 21.97 -8.87 14.08
C SER A 49 20.66 -8.67 14.84
N ARG A 50 20.64 -7.76 15.83
CA ARG A 50 19.41 -7.39 16.55
C ARG A 50 18.40 -6.68 15.65
N SER A 51 18.86 -5.74 14.82
CA SER A 51 18.01 -4.99 13.88
C SER A 51 17.36 -5.94 12.86
N VAL A 52 18.13 -6.87 12.29
CA VAL A 52 17.61 -7.86 11.34
C VAL A 52 16.60 -8.80 12.00
N ARG A 53 16.85 -9.28 13.23
CA ARG A 53 15.86 -10.10 13.96
C ARG A 53 14.57 -9.33 14.24
N LEU A 54 14.67 -8.05 14.59
CA LEU A 54 13.50 -7.20 14.83
C LEU A 54 12.71 -6.99 13.53
N SER A 55 13.37 -6.74 12.40
CA SER A 55 12.66 -6.57 11.12
C SER A 55 11.95 -7.86 10.70
N ILE A 56 12.59 -9.02 10.85
CA ILE A 56 11.96 -10.34 10.63
C ILE A 56 10.70 -10.47 11.49
N ALA A 57 10.80 -10.23 12.81
CA ALA A 57 9.67 -10.35 13.73
C ALA A 57 8.52 -9.39 13.38
N MET A 58 8.82 -8.15 12.99
CA MET A 58 7.81 -7.18 12.54
C MET A 58 7.12 -7.64 11.26
N THR A 59 7.88 -8.12 10.27
CA THR A 59 7.32 -8.64 9.02
C THR A 59 6.45 -9.88 9.25
N GLU A 60 6.87 -10.79 10.14
CA GLU A 60 6.10 -11.96 10.52
C GLU A 60 4.77 -11.59 11.18
N ARG A 61 4.78 -10.61 12.09
CA ARG A 61 3.57 -10.09 12.72
C ARG A 61 2.61 -9.50 11.69
N ILE A 62 3.10 -8.62 10.81
CA ILE A 62 2.28 -8.03 9.74
C ILE A 62 1.69 -9.12 8.84
N ARG A 63 2.49 -10.14 8.50
CA ARG A 63 2.05 -11.28 7.70
C ARG A 63 0.97 -12.09 8.42
N ALA A 64 1.15 -12.38 9.70
CA ALA A 64 0.17 -13.11 10.51
C ALA A 64 -1.15 -12.34 10.61
N ASP A 65 -1.09 -11.04 10.91
CA ASP A 65 -2.26 -10.16 10.98
C ASP A 65 -2.99 -10.06 9.64
N HIS A 66 -2.25 -10.00 8.52
CA HIS A 66 -2.84 -10.02 7.18
C HIS A 66 -3.51 -11.36 6.88
N LEU A 67 -2.87 -12.49 7.19
CA LEU A 67 -3.46 -13.82 7.00
C LEU A 67 -4.70 -14.03 7.85
N MET A 68 -4.69 -13.56 9.10
CA MET A 68 -5.87 -13.58 9.97
C MET A 68 -7.03 -12.76 9.40
N ARG A 69 -6.76 -11.51 8.96
CA ARG A 69 -7.79 -10.67 8.33
C ARG A 69 -8.35 -11.35 7.07
N LYS A 70 -7.48 -11.91 6.23
CA LYS A 70 -7.90 -12.65 5.04
C LYS A 70 -8.76 -13.87 5.39
N ALA A 71 -8.37 -14.65 6.39
CA ALA A 71 -9.15 -15.79 6.86
C ALA A 71 -10.53 -15.37 7.37
N LYS A 72 -10.60 -14.30 8.19
CA LYS A 72 -11.85 -13.74 8.69
C LYS A 72 -12.78 -13.27 7.57
N ARG A 73 -12.25 -12.59 6.54
CA ARG A 73 -13.02 -12.16 5.35
C ARG A 73 -13.54 -13.35 4.54
N LYS A 74 -12.77 -14.44 4.49
CA LYS A 74 -13.20 -15.68 3.83
C LYS A 74 -14.31 -16.37 4.62
N GLU A 75 -14.18 -16.43 5.94
CA GLU A 75 -15.19 -17.00 6.85
C GLU A 75 -16.48 -16.17 6.86
N SER A 76 -16.39 -14.85 6.81
CA SER A 76 -17.55 -13.94 6.77
C SER A 76 -18.30 -13.95 5.43
N GLY A 77 -17.78 -14.64 4.41
CA GLY A 77 -18.31 -14.59 3.04
C GLY A 77 -18.09 -13.25 2.33
N GLU A 78 -17.43 -12.28 2.97
CA GLU A 78 -17.11 -10.97 2.39
C GLU A 78 -16.23 -11.12 1.14
N GLN A 79 -15.27 -12.04 1.17
CA GLN A 79 -14.42 -12.30 0.00
C GLN A 79 -15.24 -12.81 -1.21
N GLU A 80 -16.28 -13.62 -0.97
CA GLU A 80 -17.14 -14.13 -2.04
C GLU A 80 -18.07 -13.03 -2.56
N ARG A 81 -18.61 -12.18 -1.67
CA ARG A 81 -19.39 -11.00 -2.08
C ARG A 81 -18.58 -10.04 -2.95
N HIS A 82 -17.33 -9.75 -2.56
CA HIS A 82 -16.43 -8.91 -3.35
C HIS A 82 -16.07 -9.54 -4.69
N ARG A 83 -15.88 -10.85 -4.73
CA ARG A 83 -15.68 -11.56 -5.99
C ARG A 83 -16.88 -11.42 -6.92
N GLN A 84 -18.09 -11.64 -6.43
CA GLN A 84 -19.32 -11.48 -7.21
C GLN A 84 -19.50 -10.05 -7.70
N ARG A 85 -19.25 -9.04 -6.85
CA ARG A 85 -19.27 -7.63 -7.27
C ARG A 85 -18.22 -7.34 -8.34
N ARG A 86 -17.02 -7.92 -8.27
CA ARG A 86 -16.03 -7.74 -9.35
C ARG A 86 -16.48 -8.37 -10.67
N GLU A 87 -17.10 -9.55 -10.61
CA GLU A 87 -17.65 -10.21 -11.80
C GLU A 87 -18.78 -9.37 -12.42
N GLN A 88 -19.74 -8.90 -11.61
CA GLN A 88 -20.81 -8.01 -12.07
C GLN A 88 -20.31 -6.66 -12.62
N ALA A 89 -19.25 -6.10 -12.01
CA ALA A 89 -18.62 -4.89 -12.51
C ALA A 89 -17.87 -5.13 -13.84
N THR A 90 -17.26 -6.30 -14.00
CA THR A 90 -16.65 -6.71 -15.28
C THR A 90 -17.70 -6.80 -16.37
N ASP A 91 -18.83 -7.45 -16.11
CA ASP A 91 -19.92 -7.60 -17.06
C ASP A 91 -20.52 -6.23 -17.42
N SER A 92 -20.73 -5.36 -16.43
CA SER A 92 -21.18 -3.97 -16.62
C SER A 92 -20.24 -3.16 -17.53
N VAL A 93 -18.93 -3.28 -17.33
CA VAL A 93 -17.93 -2.59 -18.18
C VAL A 93 -17.93 -3.17 -19.58
N ILE A 94 -18.08 -4.48 -19.73
CA ILE A 94 -18.17 -5.12 -21.05
C ILE A 94 -19.41 -4.64 -21.77
N GLU A 95 -20.58 -4.60 -21.13
CA GLU A 95 -21.82 -4.09 -21.73
C GLU A 95 -21.69 -2.62 -22.15
N ALA A 96 -21.06 -1.78 -21.33
CA ALA A 96 -20.88 -0.36 -21.63
C ALA A 96 -19.89 -0.06 -22.77
N VAL A 97 -19.02 -1.03 -23.11
CA VAL A 97 -17.98 -0.87 -24.15
C VAL A 97 -18.30 -1.70 -25.40
N ALA A 98 -19.03 -2.81 -25.27
CA ALA A 98 -19.30 -3.73 -26.36
C ALA A 98 -20.15 -3.06 -27.45
N ARG A 99 -19.55 -2.89 -28.64
CA ARG A 99 -20.29 -2.54 -29.85
C ARG A 99 -20.89 -3.81 -30.47
N PRO A 100 -22.17 -3.77 -30.90
CA PRO A 100 -22.89 -4.97 -31.34
C PRO A 100 -22.27 -5.70 -32.55
N ASP A 101 -21.43 -5.05 -33.35
CA ASP A 101 -20.85 -5.62 -34.58
C ASP A 101 -19.41 -6.16 -34.45
N GLU A 102 -18.77 -6.08 -33.27
CA GLU A 102 -17.34 -6.40 -33.09
C GLU A 102 -17.10 -7.50 -32.03
N ALA A 103 -17.70 -8.69 -32.24
CA ALA A 103 -17.62 -9.81 -31.30
C ALA A 103 -16.19 -10.27 -30.93
N GLY A 104 -15.19 -10.00 -31.79
CA GLY A 104 -13.78 -10.29 -31.51
C GLY A 104 -13.11 -9.31 -30.54
N ASP A 105 -13.66 -8.11 -30.36
CA ASP A 105 -13.13 -7.10 -29.43
C ASP A 105 -13.60 -7.38 -28.00
N VAL A 106 -14.78 -7.99 -27.84
CA VAL A 106 -15.41 -8.26 -26.52
C VAL A 106 -14.55 -9.17 -25.63
N GLU A 107 -13.97 -10.25 -26.16
CA GLU A 107 -13.14 -11.17 -25.33
C GLU A 107 -11.78 -10.54 -24.97
N ARG A 108 -11.24 -9.68 -25.85
CA ARG A 108 -10.04 -8.90 -25.58
C ARG A 108 -10.32 -7.86 -24.49
N ILE A 109 -11.42 -7.12 -24.59
CA ILE A 109 -11.86 -6.15 -23.58
C ILE A 109 -12.11 -6.86 -22.25
N ARG A 110 -12.80 -7.99 -22.25
CA ARG A 110 -13.00 -8.82 -21.05
C ARG A 110 -11.67 -9.19 -20.37
N SER A 111 -10.69 -9.59 -21.16
CA SER A 111 -9.36 -9.93 -20.65
C SER A 111 -8.66 -8.70 -20.05
N LEU A 112 -8.75 -7.55 -20.72
CA LEU A 112 -8.14 -6.29 -20.27
C LEU A 112 -8.79 -5.75 -18.98
N VAL A 113 -10.12 -5.88 -18.88
CA VAL A 113 -10.88 -5.51 -17.68
C VAL A 113 -10.52 -6.43 -16.52
N ARG A 114 -10.44 -7.75 -16.74
CA ARG A 114 -9.98 -8.70 -15.70
C ARG A 114 -8.56 -8.43 -15.24
N GLU A 115 -7.66 -8.06 -16.15
CA GLU A 115 -6.29 -7.67 -15.82
C GLU A 115 -6.26 -6.36 -15.03
N THR A 116 -7.17 -5.42 -15.31
CA THR A 116 -7.27 -4.15 -14.59
C THR A 116 -7.90 -4.33 -13.19
N LEU A 117 -8.84 -5.27 -13.07
CA LEU A 117 -9.55 -5.61 -11.83
C LEU A 117 -8.83 -6.72 -11.05
N VAL A 118 -7.53 -6.54 -10.81
CA VAL A 118 -6.75 -7.45 -9.95
C VAL A 118 -7.33 -7.44 -8.54
N GLU A 119 -7.31 -8.61 -7.89
CA GLU A 119 -7.71 -8.75 -6.49
C GLU A 119 -6.82 -7.89 -5.57
N ASP A 120 -7.27 -6.67 -5.28
CA ASP A 120 -6.63 -5.72 -4.37
C ASP A 120 -7.66 -5.14 -3.39
N GLU A 121 -7.26 -4.96 -2.13
CA GLU A 121 -8.09 -4.38 -1.09
C GLU A 121 -8.52 -2.95 -1.46
N ILE A 122 -7.68 -2.20 -2.17
CA ILE A 122 -8.00 -0.85 -2.65
C ILE A 122 -9.12 -0.91 -3.71
N LEU A 123 -9.12 -1.94 -4.55
CA LEU A 123 -10.17 -2.12 -5.55
C LEU A 123 -11.50 -2.46 -4.88
N ASP A 124 -11.49 -3.38 -3.92
CA ASP A 124 -12.70 -3.79 -3.20
C ASP A 124 -13.31 -2.59 -2.46
N VAL A 125 -12.49 -1.76 -1.80
CA VAL A 125 -12.95 -0.51 -1.18
C VAL A 125 -13.50 0.48 -2.21
N ARG A 126 -12.87 0.60 -3.39
CA ARG A 126 -13.38 1.47 -4.46
C ARG A 126 -14.71 0.99 -5.03
N ILE A 127 -14.93 -0.33 -5.10
CA ILE A 127 -16.21 -0.91 -5.52
C ILE A 127 -17.31 -0.59 -4.51
N ASP A 128 -17.00 -0.60 -3.21
CA ASP A 128 -17.99 -0.28 -2.17
C ASP A 128 -18.29 1.22 -2.06
N LEU A 129 -17.32 2.08 -2.36
CA LEU A 129 -17.45 3.53 -2.18
C LEU A 129 -17.99 4.26 -3.41
N LEU A 130 -17.71 3.77 -4.62
CA LEU A 130 -18.09 4.44 -5.86
C LEU A 130 -19.49 4.00 -6.31
N SER A 131 -20.21 4.93 -6.92
CA SER A 131 -21.39 4.57 -7.70
C SER A 131 -20.98 3.67 -8.88
N GLN A 132 -21.90 2.84 -9.36
CA GLN A 132 -21.66 1.96 -10.52
C GLN A 132 -21.10 2.73 -11.72
N GLU A 133 -21.73 3.86 -12.03
CA GLU A 133 -21.37 4.67 -13.18
C GLU A 133 -19.97 5.24 -13.03
N ASP A 134 -19.62 5.75 -11.85
CA ASP A 134 -18.30 6.31 -11.59
C ASP A 134 -17.22 5.23 -11.67
N PHE A 135 -17.51 4.04 -11.12
CA PHE A 135 -16.63 2.90 -11.20
C PHE A 135 -16.40 2.45 -12.65
N VAL A 136 -17.47 2.27 -13.41
CA VAL A 136 -17.42 1.87 -14.83
C VAL A 136 -16.65 2.92 -15.63
N ARG A 137 -16.95 4.21 -15.46
CA ARG A 137 -16.21 5.30 -16.14
C ARG A 137 -14.72 5.28 -15.79
N GLU A 138 -14.35 5.05 -14.54
CA GLU A 138 -12.95 5.02 -14.12
C GLU A 138 -12.21 3.81 -14.72
N VAL A 139 -12.84 2.63 -14.74
CA VAL A 139 -12.27 1.42 -15.36
C VAL A 139 -12.15 1.61 -16.87
N CYS A 140 -13.21 2.07 -17.53
CA CYS A 140 -13.25 2.41 -18.95
C CYS A 140 -12.14 3.40 -19.35
N ARG A 141 -11.92 4.44 -18.55
CA ARG A 141 -10.81 5.38 -18.75
C ARG A 141 -9.45 4.72 -18.63
N LYS A 142 -9.27 3.78 -17.69
CA LYS A 142 -8.00 3.06 -17.49
C LYS A 142 -7.70 2.08 -18.64
N ILE A 143 -8.73 1.43 -19.17
CA ILE A 143 -8.58 0.50 -20.31
C ILE A 143 -8.46 1.21 -21.66
N GLY A 144 -8.71 2.53 -21.73
CA GLY A 144 -8.61 3.34 -22.94
C GLY A 144 -9.84 3.30 -23.85
N TYR A 145 -10.95 2.73 -23.36
CA TYR A 145 -12.22 2.66 -24.07
C TYR A 145 -13.25 3.53 -23.34
N PRO A 146 -13.51 4.77 -23.78
CA PRO A 146 -14.52 5.60 -23.13
C PRO A 146 -15.90 4.94 -23.26
N PRO A 147 -16.69 4.87 -22.17
CA PRO A 147 -18.02 4.26 -22.22
C PRO A 147 -18.97 5.17 -23.01
N ASP A 148 -19.90 4.59 -23.77
CA ASP A 148 -20.99 5.36 -24.37
C ASP A 148 -21.97 5.77 -23.23
N PRO A 149 -22.22 7.06 -23.00
CA PRO A 149 -23.11 7.51 -21.94
C PRO A 149 -24.55 7.01 -22.08
N ALA A 150 -24.98 6.58 -23.27
CA ALA A 150 -26.30 5.97 -23.47
C ALA A 150 -26.40 4.51 -22.98
N TRP A 151 -25.27 3.88 -22.63
CA TRP A 151 -25.15 2.45 -22.31
C TRP A 151 -24.62 2.22 -20.89
N LEU A 152 -24.59 3.27 -20.06
CA LEU A 152 -24.17 3.14 -18.67
C LEU A 152 -25.22 2.35 -17.88
N PRO A 153 -24.82 1.29 -17.16
CA PRO A 153 -25.77 0.49 -16.39
C PRO A 153 -26.32 1.27 -15.20
N GLN A 154 -27.63 1.16 -15.00
CA GLN A 154 -28.36 1.93 -14.00
C GLN A 154 -28.46 1.16 -12.67
N GLY A 155 -27.58 1.52 -11.73
CA GLY A 155 -27.67 1.24 -10.28
C GLY A 155 -27.69 -0.23 -9.83
N TRP A 156 -26.82 -0.59 -8.88
CA TRP A 156 -26.86 -1.87 -8.16
C TRP A 156 -28.08 -1.91 -7.24
N ALA A 157 -29.24 -2.31 -7.74
CA ALA A 157 -30.32 -2.75 -6.87
C ALA A 157 -30.10 -4.24 -6.54
N ASP A 158 -30.19 -4.56 -5.25
CA ASP A 158 -30.22 -5.91 -4.67
C ASP A 158 -28.88 -6.61 -4.37
N VAL A 159 -28.04 -6.00 -3.53
CA VAL A 159 -27.24 -6.77 -2.55
C VAL A 159 -27.27 -6.01 -1.23
N GLU A 160 -28.01 -6.54 -0.25
CA GLU A 160 -28.24 -5.98 1.09
C GLU A 160 -27.12 -5.03 1.56
N GLU A 161 -27.49 -3.76 1.61
CA GLU A 161 -26.71 -2.66 2.13
C GLU A 161 -26.60 -2.84 3.66
N THR A 162 -25.61 -3.59 4.12
CA THR A 162 -25.15 -3.41 5.50
C THR A 162 -24.50 -2.04 5.54
N ALA A 163 -25.28 -1.05 6.01
CA ALA A 163 -24.85 0.32 6.25
C ALA A 163 -23.48 0.33 6.94
N ILE A 164 -22.44 0.66 6.17
CA ILE A 164 -21.13 0.96 6.72
C ILE A 164 -21.26 2.37 7.25
N ASP A 165 -21.34 2.48 8.57
CA ASP A 165 -21.34 3.74 9.31
C ASP A 165 -20.26 4.65 8.71
N ALA A 166 -20.68 5.82 8.21
CA ALA A 166 -19.81 6.75 7.52
C ALA A 166 -18.65 7.15 8.44
N VAL A 167 -17.47 6.56 8.21
CA VAL A 167 -16.24 7.11 8.74
C VAL A 167 -16.05 8.45 8.05
N VAL A 168 -16.33 9.50 8.81
CA VAL A 168 -16.09 10.91 8.51
C VAL A 168 -14.73 11.06 7.86
N ILE A 169 -14.71 11.20 6.53
CA ILE A 169 -13.65 11.93 5.84
C ILE A 169 -13.84 13.37 6.31
N ALA A 170 -12.94 13.83 7.17
CA ALA A 170 -12.91 15.22 7.62
C ALA A 170 -12.60 16.11 6.41
N GLU A 171 -13.65 16.52 5.71
CA GLU A 171 -13.63 17.65 4.80
C GLU A 171 -13.51 18.90 5.66
N ARG A 172 -12.31 19.46 5.71
CA ARG A 172 -12.03 20.71 6.39
C ARG A 172 -12.73 21.83 5.62
N ALA A 173 -13.80 22.35 6.20
CA ALA A 173 -14.60 23.46 5.69
C ALA A 173 -13.75 24.69 5.29
N PRO A 174 -14.17 25.47 4.28
CA PRO A 174 -13.48 26.66 3.84
C PRO A 174 -13.77 27.82 4.79
N ALA A 175 -12.72 28.48 5.29
CA ALA A 175 -12.86 29.79 5.93
C ALA A 175 -12.57 30.85 4.87
N GLU A 176 -13.62 31.40 4.27
CA GLU A 176 -13.56 32.66 3.53
C GLU A 176 -13.45 33.82 4.52
N GLY A 177 -12.48 34.70 4.29
CA GLY A 177 -12.42 36.00 4.97
C GLY A 177 -11.00 36.46 5.29
N LEU A 178 -10.27 36.97 4.30
CA LEU A 178 -9.90 38.40 4.23
C LEU A 178 -8.94 38.65 3.06
N SER A 179 -9.24 39.73 2.36
CA SER A 179 -8.81 40.13 1.03
C SER A 179 -7.39 40.71 0.93
N GLN A 180 -6.90 40.72 -0.32
CA GLN A 180 -5.98 41.68 -0.93
C GLN A 180 -4.46 41.60 -0.61
N VAL A 181 -3.72 41.26 -1.67
CA VAL A 181 -2.32 41.66 -1.93
C VAL A 181 -2.39 43.05 -2.61
N PRO A 182 -1.52 44.04 -2.29
CA PRO A 182 -0.31 44.21 -3.12
C PRO A 182 0.95 44.72 -2.40
N ASP A 183 2.06 44.06 -2.73
CA ASP A 183 3.35 44.61 -3.19
C ASP A 183 4.32 45.39 -2.26
N ALA A 184 5.60 45.23 -2.64
CA ALA A 184 6.82 45.99 -2.30
C ALA A 184 7.74 45.54 -1.13
N PHE A 185 8.86 44.91 -1.57
CA PHE A 185 10.26 45.08 -1.16
C PHE A 185 10.60 45.71 0.22
N ALA A 186 11.41 45.01 1.04
CA ALA A 186 12.72 45.48 1.52
C ALA A 186 13.39 44.54 2.56
N ALA A 187 14.59 44.10 2.19
CA ALA A 187 15.80 43.89 3.01
C ALA A 187 15.70 43.68 4.55
N GLY A 188 16.13 42.48 4.98
CA GLY A 188 17.12 42.30 6.05
C GLY A 188 16.66 42.31 7.51
N ARG A 189 16.70 41.13 8.18
CA ARG A 189 17.31 40.91 9.51
C ARG A 189 17.32 39.42 9.91
N PRO A 190 18.22 39.01 10.81
CA PRO A 190 18.87 37.69 10.78
C PRO A 190 18.18 36.60 11.63
N LEU A 191 18.55 35.35 11.34
CA LEU A 191 18.18 34.15 12.10
C LEU A 191 18.53 34.26 13.60
N PRO A 192 17.68 33.76 14.52
CA PRO A 192 17.95 33.78 15.95
C PRO A 192 19.09 32.80 16.34
N ALA A 193 19.94 33.23 17.26
CA ALA A 193 21.09 32.46 17.76
C ALA A 193 20.66 31.34 18.74
N PRO A 194 21.39 30.20 18.80
CA PRO A 194 21.10 29.11 19.74
C PRO A 194 21.52 29.44 21.19
N PRO A 195 20.87 28.83 22.20
CA PRO A 195 21.12 29.10 23.61
C PRO A 195 22.43 28.47 24.11
N LYS A 196 23.09 29.14 25.07
CA LYS A 196 24.34 28.69 25.72
C LYS A 196 24.08 27.61 26.78
N PRO A 197 25.06 26.74 27.08
CA PRO A 197 24.94 25.76 28.15
C PRO A 197 25.22 26.40 29.51
N ASP A 198 24.43 26.04 30.52
CA ASP A 198 24.66 26.42 31.92
C ASP A 198 25.78 25.55 32.52
N SER A 199 26.77 26.19 33.14
CA SER A 199 27.72 25.55 34.06
C SER A 199 27.45 26.00 35.49
N SER A 200 27.20 25.05 36.37
CA SER A 200 27.65 25.03 37.77
C SER A 200 27.55 23.61 38.32
#